data_AF-A0A953SH94-F1
#
_entry.id   AF-A0A953SH94-F1
#
_cell.length_a   1.000
_cell.length_b   1.000
_cell.length_c   1.000
_cell.angle_alpha   90.00
_cell.angle_beta   90.00
_cell.angle_gamma   90.00
#
_symmetry.space_group_name_H-M   'P 1'
#
loop_
_entity.id
_entity.type
_entity.pdbx_description
1 polymer ?
#
loop_
_entity_poly.entity_id
_entity_poly.type
_entity_poly.pdbx_seq_one_letter_code
_entity_poly.pdbx_strand_id
1 'polypeptide(L)'
;MSLRTRVVALALSAGAAVSSAQIVPPLPARDMDRSDPPILEDAGDPQLPPPRLETSPPNPLLARGFGITQVNVDGAGMNIRNDAANEPSIAIDPTAPNRMVIGWRQFDNISSSFRQAGNAWSNDGGRTWHNRTVLTPGVFRSDPVLEADAGGRVYYSSLKDNFLVDTFTSADGGMSWSGPIPAYGGDKQWIVIDRTGGQGHGFL
;
A
#
# COMPACT_ATOMS: atom_id res chain seq x y z
N MET A 1 48.88 53.83 46.49
CA MET A 1 48.96 52.82 45.41
C MET A 1 47.76 51.88 45.59
N SER A 2 46.66 52.15 44.89
CA SER A 2 45.38 51.44 45.05
C SER A 2 44.80 51.23 43.66
N LEU A 3 44.91 50.02 43.12
CA LEU A 3 44.21 49.61 41.90
C LEU A 3 42.89 48.94 42.31
N ARG A 4 41.77 49.64 42.08
CA ARG A 4 40.44 49.05 42.10
C ARG A 4 40.06 48.68 40.66
N THR A 5 40.10 47.40 40.35
CA THR A 5 39.60 46.82 39.10
C THR A 5 38.10 47.05 39.02
N ARG A 6 37.65 47.83 38.03
CA ARG A 6 36.23 47.96 37.68
C ARG A 6 35.90 46.88 36.66
N VAL A 7 35.04 45.93 37.02
CA VAL A 7 34.42 44.99 36.09
C VAL A 7 33.28 45.73 35.39
N VAL A 8 33.37 45.89 34.07
CA VAL A 8 32.27 46.39 33.25
C VAL A 8 31.45 45.18 32.81
N ALA A 9 30.22 45.07 33.32
CA ALA A 9 29.26 44.08 32.85
C ALA A 9 28.68 44.53 31.50
N LEU A 10 28.98 43.79 30.44
CA LEU A 10 28.41 43.99 29.11
C LEU A 10 27.07 43.25 29.07
N ALA A 11 25.95 43.98 29.16
CA ALA A 11 24.63 43.42 28.93
C ALA A 11 24.40 43.28 27.42
N LEU A 12 24.46 42.06 26.89
CA LEU A 12 23.96 41.76 25.54
C LEU A 12 22.43 41.71 25.59
N SER A 13 21.77 42.70 25.00
CA SER A 13 20.36 42.63 24.64
C SER A 13 20.21 41.77 23.38
N ALA A 14 19.80 40.50 23.54
CA ALA A 14 19.32 39.69 22.43
C ALA A 14 17.91 40.19 22.06
N GLY A 15 17.80 40.98 20.98
CA GLY A 15 16.52 41.32 20.39
C GLY A 15 15.90 40.08 19.76
N ALA A 16 14.86 39.52 20.37
CA ALA A 16 14.03 38.50 19.74
C ALA A 16 13.19 39.18 18.64
N ALA A 17 13.59 39.01 17.39
CA ALA A 17 12.74 39.33 16.25
C ALA A 17 11.61 38.30 16.20
N VAL A 18 10.42 38.66 16.69
CA VAL A 18 9.21 37.88 16.46
C VAL A 18 8.81 38.11 15.01
N SER A 19 9.11 37.16 14.13
CA SER A 19 8.51 37.13 12.80
C SER A 19 7.03 36.82 12.98
N SER A 20 6.17 37.82 12.75
CA SER A 20 4.74 37.58 12.60
C SER A 20 4.55 36.77 11.33
N ALA A 21 4.25 35.48 11.47
CA ALA A 21 3.69 34.71 10.38
C ALA A 21 2.41 35.42 9.94
N GLN A 22 2.42 36.00 8.74
CA GLN A 22 1.22 36.53 8.13
C GLN A 22 0.25 35.36 8.00
N ILE A 23 -0.89 35.43 8.67
CA ILE A 23 -2.02 34.54 8.41
C ILE A 23 -2.43 34.84 6.97
N VAL A 24 -2.01 33.98 6.05
CA VAL A 24 -2.51 33.99 4.67
C VAL A 24 -3.99 33.65 4.78
N PRO A 25 -4.91 34.52 4.33
CA PRO A 25 -6.32 34.17 4.32
C PRO A 25 -6.50 32.88 3.51
N PRO A 26 -7.43 31.99 3.92
CA PRO A 26 -7.73 30.82 3.11
C PRO A 26 -8.03 31.28 1.69
N LEU A 27 -7.44 30.60 0.72
CA LEU A 27 -7.77 30.83 -0.68
C LEU A 27 -9.29 30.81 -0.80
N PRO A 28 -9.89 31.72 -1.60
CA PRO A 28 -11.32 31.66 -1.86
C PRO A 28 -11.66 30.23 -2.27
N ALA A 29 -12.72 29.67 -1.68
CA ALA A 29 -13.24 28.38 -2.10
C ALA A 29 -13.32 28.44 -3.63
N ARG A 30 -12.64 27.49 -4.30
CA ARG A 30 -12.79 27.37 -5.75
C ARG A 30 -14.28 27.31 -5.99
N ASP A 31 -14.82 28.25 -6.77
CA ASP A 31 -16.05 28.00 -7.47
C ASP A 31 -15.81 26.67 -8.18
N MET A 32 -16.46 25.61 -7.70
CA MET A 32 -16.49 24.32 -8.36
C MET A 32 -17.30 24.53 -9.63
N ASP A 33 -16.67 25.16 -10.61
CA ASP A 33 -17.09 25.09 -11.99
C ASP A 33 -17.32 23.61 -12.27
N ARG A 34 -18.49 23.28 -12.82
CA ARG A 34 -18.97 21.91 -13.04
C ARG A 34 -18.19 21.19 -14.15
N SER A 35 -16.92 21.52 -14.31
CA SER A 35 -15.94 20.93 -15.19
C SER A 35 -15.05 19.89 -14.51
N ASP A 36 -15.15 19.73 -13.18
CA ASP A 36 -14.44 18.63 -12.52
C ASP A 36 -14.99 17.30 -13.07
N PRO A 37 -14.11 16.39 -13.53
CA PRO A 37 -14.55 15.06 -13.94
C PRO A 37 -15.30 14.42 -12.76
N PRO A 38 -16.37 13.66 -13.02
CA PRO A 38 -17.08 12.99 -11.95
C PRO A 38 -16.11 12.14 -11.14
N ILE A 39 -16.28 12.10 -9.82
CA ILE A 39 -15.57 11.15 -8.97
C ILE A 39 -15.91 9.76 -9.52
N LEU A 40 -14.88 9.07 -10.03
CA LEU A 40 -15.04 7.75 -10.64
C LEU A 40 -15.05 6.63 -9.60
N GLU A 41 -14.63 6.91 -8.36
CA GLU A 41 -14.61 5.94 -7.28
C GLU A 41 -15.67 6.25 -6.22
N ASP A 42 -16.70 5.41 -6.15
CA ASP A 42 -17.69 5.39 -5.09
C ASP A 42 -17.51 4.10 -4.24
N ALA A 43 -17.60 4.22 -2.92
CA ALA A 43 -17.60 3.07 -2.01
C ALA A 43 -18.94 2.31 -2.07
N GLY A 44 -20.03 2.96 -2.49
CA GLY A 44 -21.35 2.37 -2.65
C GLY A 44 -21.57 1.67 -3.99
N ASP A 45 -20.59 1.70 -4.90
CA ASP A 45 -20.72 1.07 -6.21
C ASP A 45 -20.97 -0.44 -6.08
N PRO A 46 -21.97 -1.00 -6.78
CA PRO A 46 -22.25 -2.41 -6.70
C PRO A 46 -21.14 -3.23 -7.34
N GLN A 47 -20.91 -4.44 -6.82
CA GLN A 47 -20.13 -5.43 -7.55
C GLN A 47 -20.83 -5.71 -8.88
N LEU A 48 -20.11 -5.53 -9.98
CA LEU A 48 -20.53 -5.98 -11.30
C LEU A 48 -19.81 -7.28 -11.65
N PRO A 49 -20.46 -8.19 -12.38
CA PRO A 49 -19.79 -9.40 -12.83
C PRO A 49 -18.59 -9.03 -13.73
N PRO A 50 -17.51 -9.83 -13.68
CA PRO A 50 -16.40 -9.63 -14.59
C PRO A 50 -16.90 -9.76 -16.03
N PRO A 51 -16.45 -8.89 -16.95
CA PRO A 51 -16.73 -9.09 -18.36
C PRO A 51 -16.07 -10.39 -18.82
N ARG A 52 -16.35 -10.80 -20.06
CA ARG A 52 -15.61 -11.89 -20.68
C ARG A 52 -14.11 -11.60 -20.56
N LEU A 53 -13.36 -12.52 -19.97
CA LEU A 53 -11.93 -12.36 -19.79
C LEU A 53 -11.26 -12.21 -21.16
N GLU A 54 -10.63 -11.07 -21.38
CA GLU A 54 -9.85 -10.79 -22.58
C GLU A 54 -8.37 -10.79 -22.21
N THR A 55 -7.58 -11.56 -22.96
CA THR A 55 -6.16 -11.72 -22.64
C THR A 55 -5.26 -11.31 -23.81
N SER A 56 -3.98 -11.16 -23.49
CA SER A 56 -2.93 -10.98 -24.49
C SER A 56 -1.68 -11.75 -24.10
N PRO A 57 -0.84 -12.15 -25.08
CA PRO A 57 0.44 -12.78 -24.76
C PRO A 57 1.26 -11.94 -23.77
N PRO A 58 2.00 -12.58 -22.86
CA PRO A 58 2.95 -11.89 -21.99
C PRO A 58 3.93 -11.10 -22.85
N ASN A 59 4.31 -9.91 -22.38
CA ASN A 59 5.33 -9.10 -23.04
C ASN A 59 6.40 -8.66 -22.02
N PRO A 60 7.15 -9.62 -21.43
CA PRO A 60 8.18 -9.29 -20.47
C PRO A 60 9.34 -8.56 -21.15
N LEU A 61 9.78 -7.44 -20.57
CA LEU A 61 11.03 -6.79 -20.98
C LEU A 61 12.16 -7.37 -20.14
N LEU A 62 13.12 -8.05 -20.76
CA LEU A 62 14.33 -8.51 -20.10
C LEU A 62 15.52 -7.71 -20.63
N ALA A 63 16.16 -6.95 -19.75
CA ALA A 63 17.37 -6.19 -20.04
C ALA A 63 18.52 -6.67 -19.15
N ARG A 64 19.74 -6.15 -19.40
CA ARG A 64 20.87 -6.47 -18.53
C ARG A 64 20.64 -5.89 -17.13
N GLY A 65 20.46 -6.76 -16.15
CA GLY A 65 20.37 -6.42 -14.73
C GLY A 65 18.96 -6.11 -14.22
N PHE A 66 17.92 -6.10 -15.07
CA PHE A 66 16.54 -5.95 -14.63
C PHE A 66 15.55 -6.58 -15.61
N GLY A 67 14.37 -6.93 -15.10
CA GLY A 67 13.23 -7.39 -15.89
C GLY A 67 11.97 -6.63 -15.52
N ILE A 68 11.03 -6.52 -16.46
CA ILE A 68 9.68 -6.02 -16.23
C ILE A 68 8.74 -7.16 -16.61
N THR A 69 7.85 -7.53 -15.70
CA THR A 69 6.82 -8.54 -15.94
C THR A 69 5.48 -8.03 -15.44
N GLN A 70 4.39 -8.43 -16.11
CA GLN A 70 3.04 -8.19 -15.64
C GLN A 70 2.75 -9.15 -14.47
N VAL A 71 2.18 -8.62 -13.38
CA VAL A 71 1.88 -9.39 -12.17
C VAL A 71 0.45 -9.91 -12.13
N ASN A 72 -0.53 -9.09 -12.54
CA ASN A 72 -1.91 -9.52 -12.63
C ASN A 72 -2.15 -10.20 -13.98
N VAL A 73 -2.16 -11.53 -13.93
CA VAL A 73 -2.22 -12.43 -15.08
C VAL A 73 -3.28 -13.50 -14.85
N ASP A 74 -3.76 -14.10 -15.93
CA ASP A 74 -4.69 -15.23 -15.84
C ASP A 74 -4.01 -16.53 -15.38
N GLY A 75 -4.78 -17.63 -15.28
CA GLY A 75 -4.25 -18.94 -14.88
C GLY A 75 -3.22 -19.55 -15.83
N ALA A 76 -3.08 -19.02 -17.05
CA ALA A 76 -2.05 -19.41 -18.02
C ALA A 76 -0.87 -18.42 -18.06
N GLY A 77 -0.86 -17.40 -17.20
CA GLY A 77 0.16 -16.35 -17.16
C GLY A 77 0.00 -15.26 -18.22
N MET A 78 -1.15 -15.18 -18.90
CA MET A 78 -1.44 -14.18 -19.93
C MET A 78 -1.83 -12.84 -19.28
N ASN A 79 -1.49 -11.72 -19.94
CA ASN A 79 -1.91 -10.40 -19.47
C ASN A 79 -3.45 -10.29 -19.56
N ILE A 80 -4.08 -9.74 -18.53
CA ILE A 80 -5.51 -9.43 -18.50
C ILE A 80 -5.72 -8.04 -19.11
N ARG A 81 -6.56 -7.93 -20.15
CA ARG A 81 -6.91 -6.64 -20.77
C ARG A 81 -8.05 -5.99 -20.00
N ASN A 82 -8.11 -4.65 -20.06
CA ASN A 82 -9.13 -3.85 -19.39
C ASN A 82 -9.20 -4.17 -17.89
N ASP A 83 -8.04 -4.35 -17.27
CA ASP A 83 -7.91 -4.48 -15.83
C ASP A 83 -7.61 -3.11 -15.22
N ALA A 84 -8.37 -2.73 -14.19
CA ALA A 84 -8.19 -1.48 -13.46
C ALA A 84 -7.42 -1.66 -12.14
N ALA A 85 -6.78 -2.82 -11.94
CA ALA A 85 -5.93 -3.10 -10.80
C ALA A 85 -4.95 -1.95 -10.48
N ASN A 86 -4.97 -1.48 -9.24
CA ASN A 86 -4.15 -0.35 -8.81
C ASN A 86 -3.76 -0.45 -7.33
N GLU A 87 -2.96 0.51 -6.85
CA GLU A 87 -2.42 0.58 -5.48
C GLU A 87 -1.75 -0.71 -4.99
N PRO A 88 -0.70 -1.19 -5.68
CA PRO A 88 -0.02 -2.40 -5.28
C PRO A 88 0.88 -2.19 -4.05
N SER A 89 1.02 -3.24 -3.23
CA SER A 89 2.12 -3.39 -2.28
C SER A 89 2.70 -4.80 -2.34
N ILE A 90 3.99 -4.94 -2.02
CA ILE A 90 4.75 -6.18 -2.22
C ILE A 90 5.54 -6.54 -0.97
N ALA A 91 5.52 -7.81 -0.60
CA ALA A 91 6.36 -8.39 0.43
C ALA A 91 7.30 -9.44 -0.20
N ILE A 92 8.56 -9.42 0.25
CA ILE A 92 9.58 -10.40 -0.13
C ILE A 92 9.95 -11.18 1.12
N ASP A 93 9.95 -12.50 1.01
CA ASP A 93 10.36 -13.38 2.10
C ASP A 93 11.87 -13.22 2.36
N PRO A 94 12.29 -12.74 3.56
CA PRO A 94 13.71 -12.54 3.85
C PRO A 94 14.48 -13.86 3.99
N THR A 95 13.81 -14.99 4.21
CA THR A 95 14.42 -16.32 4.35
C THR A 95 14.55 -17.04 3.00
N ALA A 96 13.78 -16.62 2.00
CA ALA A 96 13.77 -17.19 0.65
C ALA A 96 13.42 -16.12 -0.39
N PRO A 97 14.36 -15.25 -0.81
CA PRO A 97 14.05 -14.05 -1.60
C PRO A 97 13.43 -14.27 -2.99
N ASN A 98 13.42 -15.52 -3.49
CA ASN A 98 12.66 -15.87 -4.69
C ASN A 98 11.15 -15.99 -4.43
N ARG A 99 10.73 -16.07 -3.16
CA ARG A 99 9.33 -16.04 -2.73
C ARG A 99 8.90 -14.61 -2.49
N MET A 100 7.91 -14.17 -3.26
CA MET A 100 7.39 -12.81 -3.23
C MET A 100 5.86 -12.86 -3.29
N VAL A 101 5.21 -11.90 -2.65
CA VAL A 101 3.75 -11.75 -2.67
C VAL A 101 3.43 -10.30 -2.96
N ILE A 102 2.51 -10.05 -3.88
CA ILE A 102 2.01 -8.73 -4.21
C ILE A 102 0.50 -8.70 -4.02
N GLY A 103 -0.03 -7.63 -3.44
CA GLY A 103 -1.46 -7.36 -3.34
C GLY A 103 -1.81 -6.02 -3.97
N TRP A 104 -3.05 -5.86 -4.41
CA TRP A 104 -3.56 -4.65 -5.10
C TRP A 104 -5.07 -4.52 -4.92
N ARG A 105 -5.63 -3.37 -5.26
CA ARG A 105 -7.09 -3.18 -5.39
C ARG A 105 -7.56 -3.87 -6.66
N GLN A 106 -8.23 -5.01 -6.55
CA GLN A 106 -8.76 -5.74 -7.70
C GLN A 106 -10.14 -5.23 -8.09
N PHE A 107 -10.31 -4.81 -9.34
CA PHE A 107 -11.60 -4.47 -9.93
C PHE A 107 -11.98 -5.56 -10.92
N ASP A 108 -13.16 -6.16 -10.75
CA ASP A 108 -13.61 -7.20 -11.69
C ASP A 108 -14.12 -6.58 -13.00
N ASN A 109 -14.54 -5.31 -12.97
CA ASN A 109 -15.16 -4.62 -14.09
C ASN A 109 -14.82 -3.12 -14.07
N ILE A 110 -14.25 -2.59 -15.15
CA ILE A 110 -13.85 -1.17 -15.25
C ILE A 110 -15.00 -0.17 -15.24
N SER A 111 -16.25 -0.64 -15.32
CA SER A 111 -17.46 0.18 -15.19
C SER A 111 -18.01 0.23 -13.76
N SER A 112 -17.29 -0.32 -12.77
CA SER A 112 -17.62 -0.25 -11.35
C SER A 112 -16.36 -0.01 -10.53
N SER A 113 -16.44 0.85 -9.51
CA SER A 113 -15.35 1.05 -8.56
C SER A 113 -15.38 0.09 -7.38
N PHE A 114 -16.23 -0.95 -7.42
CA PHE A 114 -16.17 -2.04 -6.45
C PHE A 114 -14.83 -2.77 -6.57
N ARG A 115 -14.09 -2.84 -5.45
CA ARG A 115 -12.78 -3.49 -5.39
C ARG A 115 -12.66 -4.52 -4.29
N GLN A 116 -11.82 -5.49 -4.55
CA GLN A 116 -11.55 -6.65 -3.72
C GLN A 116 -10.03 -6.77 -3.46
N ALA A 117 -9.65 -7.70 -2.58
CA ALA A 117 -8.26 -7.91 -2.19
C ALA A 117 -7.56 -8.79 -3.23
N GLY A 118 -7.03 -8.16 -4.29
CA GLY A 118 -6.21 -8.82 -5.29
C GLY A 118 -4.89 -9.29 -4.71
N ASN A 119 -4.43 -10.46 -5.11
CA ASN A 119 -3.13 -10.98 -4.70
C ASN A 119 -2.55 -11.94 -5.75
N ALA A 120 -1.22 -11.97 -5.81
CA ALA A 120 -0.46 -12.97 -6.55
C ALA A 120 0.84 -13.28 -5.80
N TRP A 121 1.38 -14.46 -6.07
CA TRP A 121 2.66 -14.89 -5.51
C TRP A 121 3.61 -15.34 -6.61
N SER A 122 4.90 -15.27 -6.32
CA SER A 122 5.99 -15.78 -7.14
C SER A 122 6.91 -16.61 -6.27
N ASN A 123 7.49 -17.66 -6.84
CA ASN A 123 8.54 -18.48 -6.23
C ASN A 123 9.83 -18.48 -7.05
N ASP A 124 9.94 -17.60 -8.05
CA ASP A 124 11.07 -17.50 -8.97
C ASP A 124 11.62 -16.07 -9.07
N GLY A 125 11.47 -15.27 -8.00
CA GLY A 125 11.99 -13.91 -7.92
C GLY A 125 11.26 -12.92 -8.84
N GLY A 126 9.95 -13.13 -9.03
CA GLY A 126 9.08 -12.24 -9.79
C GLY A 126 9.19 -12.39 -11.31
N ARG A 127 9.72 -13.52 -11.81
CA ARG A 127 9.77 -13.81 -13.26
C ARG A 127 8.42 -14.33 -13.75
N THR A 128 7.78 -15.19 -12.97
CA THR A 128 6.41 -15.65 -13.15
C THR A 128 5.58 -15.36 -11.90
N TRP A 129 4.28 -15.15 -12.11
CA TRP A 129 3.31 -14.83 -11.07
C TRP A 129 2.12 -15.77 -11.16
N HIS A 130 1.60 -16.14 -9.99
CA HIS A 130 0.50 -17.06 -9.84
C HIS A 130 -0.62 -16.38 -9.06
N ASN A 131 -1.79 -16.29 -9.67
CA ASN A 131 -3.00 -15.74 -9.05
C ASN A 131 -3.97 -16.90 -8.76
N ARG A 132 -4.42 -17.03 -7.51
CA ARG A 132 -5.36 -18.09 -7.11
C ARG A 132 -6.81 -17.62 -6.99
N THR A 133 -7.05 -16.32 -6.81
CA THR A 133 -8.34 -15.61 -6.61
C THR A 133 -8.07 -14.36 -5.76
N VAL A 134 -9.10 -13.54 -5.51
CA VAL A 134 -9.10 -12.48 -4.49
C VAL A 134 -9.32 -13.03 -3.08
N LEU A 135 -8.88 -12.29 -2.05
CA LEU A 135 -9.23 -12.61 -0.65
C LEU A 135 -10.66 -12.15 -0.37
N THR A 136 -11.45 -13.01 0.28
CA THR A 136 -12.88 -12.79 0.57
C THR A 136 -13.68 -12.30 -0.65
N PRO A 137 -13.90 -13.14 -1.67
CA PRO A 137 -14.65 -12.76 -2.86
C PRO A 137 -16.04 -12.17 -2.54
N GLY A 138 -16.41 -11.12 -3.26
CA GLY A 138 -17.64 -10.34 -3.07
C GLY A 138 -17.62 -9.37 -1.90
N VAL A 139 -16.49 -9.24 -1.19
CA VAL A 139 -16.34 -8.30 -0.08
C VAL A 139 -15.47 -7.13 -0.51
N PHE A 140 -15.91 -5.90 -0.22
CA PHE A 140 -15.11 -4.70 -0.42
C PHE A 140 -13.79 -4.80 0.35
N ARG A 141 -12.69 -4.55 -0.35
CA ARG A 141 -11.34 -4.54 0.21
C ARG A 141 -10.49 -3.51 -0.54
N SER A 142 -9.80 -2.63 0.19
CA SER A 142 -8.96 -1.59 -0.39
C SER A 142 -7.59 -1.50 0.31
N ASP A 143 -6.71 -0.68 -0.28
CA ASP A 143 -5.47 -0.17 0.30
C ASP A 143 -4.54 -1.28 0.84
N PRO A 144 -4.20 -2.29 0.03
CA PRO A 144 -3.44 -3.41 0.54
C PRO A 144 -2.05 -2.99 1.01
N VAL A 145 -1.68 -3.41 2.22
CA VAL A 145 -0.30 -3.27 2.72
C VAL A 145 0.21 -4.64 3.12
N LEU A 146 1.25 -5.11 2.43
CA LEU A 146 1.88 -6.40 2.67
C LEU A 146 3.23 -6.23 3.35
N GLU A 147 3.53 -7.13 4.30
CA GLU A 147 4.81 -7.20 4.98
C GLU A 147 5.15 -8.65 5.33
N ALA A 148 6.42 -9.04 5.25
CA ALA A 148 6.89 -10.34 5.69
C ALA A 148 7.58 -10.21 7.07
N ASP A 149 7.34 -11.17 7.96
CA ASP A 149 8.13 -11.27 9.19
C ASP A 149 9.51 -11.89 8.92
N ALA A 150 10.35 -11.94 9.96
CA ALA A 150 11.69 -12.53 9.87
C ALA A 150 11.68 -14.03 9.57
N GLY A 151 10.57 -14.74 9.80
CA GLY A 151 10.38 -16.16 9.52
C GLY A 151 9.78 -16.44 8.13
N GLY A 152 9.51 -15.40 7.33
CA GLY A 152 8.93 -15.53 6.00
C GLY A 152 7.42 -15.72 5.97
N ARG A 153 6.71 -15.53 7.09
CA ARG A 153 5.24 -15.43 7.09
C ARG A 153 4.85 -14.07 6.53
N VAL A 154 3.89 -14.07 5.62
CA VAL A 154 3.40 -12.84 4.97
C VAL A 154 2.10 -12.40 5.63
N TYR A 155 1.99 -11.10 5.85
CA TYR A 155 0.81 -10.44 6.38
C TYR A 155 0.24 -9.53 5.29
N TYR A 156 -1.08 -9.54 5.13
CA TYR A 156 -1.82 -8.68 4.20
C TYR A 156 -2.83 -7.89 5.02
N SER A 157 -2.61 -6.59 5.15
CA SER A 157 -3.55 -5.66 5.77
C SER A 157 -4.49 -5.09 4.71
N SER A 158 -5.79 -5.00 5.01
CA SER A 158 -6.81 -4.54 4.05
C SER A 158 -7.89 -3.69 4.71
N LEU A 159 -8.16 -2.53 4.12
CA LEU A 159 -9.23 -1.62 4.51
C LEU A 159 -10.59 -2.11 4.03
N LYS A 160 -11.61 -1.98 4.87
CA LYS A 160 -13.02 -2.22 4.52
C LYS A 160 -13.74 -0.92 4.18
N ASP A 161 -14.94 -1.04 3.63
CA ASP A 161 -15.83 0.08 3.27
C ASP A 161 -16.18 0.99 4.47
N ASN A 162 -16.20 0.43 5.68
CA ASN A 162 -16.43 1.13 6.93
C ASN A 162 -15.15 1.67 7.59
N PHE A 163 -14.04 1.75 6.84
CA PHE A 163 -12.73 2.21 7.28
C PHE A 163 -12.06 1.36 8.37
N LEU A 164 -12.59 0.19 8.71
CA LEU A 164 -11.91 -0.77 9.60
C LEU A 164 -10.94 -1.64 8.81
N VAL A 165 -9.95 -2.19 9.51
CA VAL A 165 -8.89 -3.01 8.89
C VAL A 165 -9.05 -4.47 9.31
N ASP A 166 -8.85 -5.37 8.36
CA ASP A 166 -8.57 -6.77 8.66
C ASP A 166 -7.17 -7.15 8.16
N THR A 167 -6.55 -8.12 8.83
CA THR A 167 -5.28 -8.73 8.44
C THR A 167 -5.50 -10.18 8.04
N PHE A 168 -4.82 -10.61 6.99
CA PHE A 168 -4.69 -12.00 6.56
C PHE A 168 -3.25 -12.45 6.72
N THR A 169 -3.04 -13.76 6.87
CA THR A 169 -1.69 -14.33 7.02
C THR A 169 -1.46 -15.50 6.07
N SER A 170 -0.26 -15.61 5.55
CA SER A 170 0.17 -16.73 4.71
C SER A 170 1.49 -17.31 5.24
N ALA A 171 1.51 -18.63 5.44
CA ALA A 171 2.70 -19.37 5.87
C ALA A 171 3.45 -20.05 4.71
N ASP A 172 2.90 -19.98 3.49
CA ASP A 172 3.37 -20.71 2.31
C ASP A 172 3.70 -19.77 1.13
N GLY A 173 4.10 -18.53 1.44
CA GLY A 173 4.54 -17.56 0.44
C GLY A 173 3.41 -17.04 -0.45
N GLY A 174 2.21 -16.87 0.10
CA GLY A 174 1.04 -16.33 -0.59
C GLY A 174 0.21 -17.34 -1.36
N MET A 175 0.55 -18.64 -1.31
CA MET A 175 -0.21 -19.70 -1.97
C MET A 175 -1.57 -19.95 -1.31
N SER A 176 -1.65 -19.79 0.01
CA SER A 176 -2.89 -19.83 0.78
C SER A 176 -2.89 -18.81 1.91
N TRP A 177 -4.09 -18.46 2.38
CA TRP A 177 -4.30 -17.40 3.36
C TRP A 177 -5.25 -17.85 4.47
N SER A 178 -4.94 -17.43 5.70
CA SER A 178 -5.80 -17.53 6.88
C SER A 178 -6.33 -16.14 7.25
N GLY A 179 -7.52 -16.09 7.86
CA GLY A 179 -8.21 -14.84 8.22
C GLY A 179 -9.60 -14.73 7.57
N PRO A 180 -10.22 -13.54 7.58
CA PRO A 180 -9.69 -12.27 8.11
C PRO A 180 -9.59 -12.24 9.64
N ILE A 181 -8.60 -11.52 10.17
CA ILE A 181 -8.45 -11.21 11.61
C ILE A 181 -8.63 -9.68 11.76
N PRO A 182 -9.61 -9.19 12.53
CA PRO A 182 -9.77 -7.76 12.76
C PRO A 182 -8.51 -7.14 13.39
N ALA A 183 -8.07 -6.00 12.85
CA ALA A 183 -6.98 -5.21 13.39
C ALA A 183 -7.52 -3.86 13.90
N TYR A 184 -6.97 -3.38 15.01
CA TYR A 184 -7.26 -2.02 15.48
C TYR A 184 -6.60 -1.01 14.54
N GLY A 185 -7.34 0.06 14.22
CA GLY A 185 -6.88 1.10 13.30
C GLY A 185 -7.98 1.55 12.35
N GLY A 186 -7.59 2.22 11.29
CA GLY A 186 -8.46 2.62 10.20
C GLY A 186 -7.70 3.32 9.09
N ASP A 187 -8.43 3.95 8.18
CA ASP A 187 -7.83 4.67 7.05
C ASP A 187 -6.94 5.85 7.52
N LYS A 188 -5.67 5.97 7.09
CA LYS A 188 -4.89 5.10 6.18
C LYS A 188 -3.98 4.14 6.95
N GLN A 189 -4.09 2.83 6.68
CA GLN A 189 -3.30 1.82 7.37
C GLN A 189 -1.90 1.61 6.76
N TRP A 190 -0.96 1.29 7.63
CA TRP A 190 0.38 0.79 7.31
C TRP A 190 0.76 -0.28 8.33
N ILE A 191 1.52 -1.29 7.89
CA ILE A 191 2.09 -2.30 8.78
C ILE A 191 3.60 -2.34 8.59
N VAL A 192 4.33 -2.53 9.70
CA VAL A 192 5.76 -2.79 9.73
C VAL A 192 5.96 -3.86 10.80
N ILE A 193 6.81 -4.84 10.54
CA ILE A 193 7.10 -5.91 11.49
C ILE A 193 8.56 -5.78 11.90
N ASP A 194 8.83 -5.74 13.19
CA ASP A 194 10.20 -5.77 13.69
C ASP A 194 10.81 -7.14 13.37
N ARG A 195 11.80 -7.14 12.47
CA ARG A 195 12.54 -8.34 12.05
C ARG A 195 13.81 -8.55 12.87
N THR A 196 14.13 -7.65 13.80
CA THR A 196 15.31 -7.78 14.67
C THR A 196 15.07 -8.82 15.76
N GLY A 197 16.12 -9.37 16.36
CA GLY A 197 16.00 -10.33 17.47
C GLY A 197 15.67 -9.70 18.83
N GLY A 198 15.15 -8.47 18.84
CA GLY A 198 14.78 -7.73 20.05
C GLY A 198 13.44 -8.15 20.62
N GLN A 199 13.01 -7.46 21.68
CA GLN A 199 11.73 -7.74 22.35
C GLN A 199 10.51 -7.55 21.44
N GLY A 200 10.62 -6.71 20.40
CA GLY A 200 9.56 -6.44 19.43
C GLY A 200 9.46 -7.45 18.28
N HIS A 201 10.36 -8.44 18.22
CA HIS A 201 10.45 -9.40 17.12
C HIS A 201 9.10 -10.04 16.73
N GLY A 202 8.69 -9.86 15.48
CA GLY A 202 7.51 -10.51 14.91
C GLY A 202 6.16 -10.00 15.42
N PHE A 203 6.15 -8.92 16.21
CA PHE A 203 4.90 -8.28 16.64
C PHE A 203 4.39 -7.29 15.59
N LEU A 204 3.07 -7.28 15.40
CA LEU A 204 2.29 -6.29 14.65
C LEU A 204 1.58 -5.34 15.63
#